data_AF-A0A5D3DGH0-F1
#
_entry.id   AF-A0A5D3DGH0-F1
#
_cell.length_a   1.000
_cell.length_b   1.000
_cell.length_c   1.000
_cell.angle_alpha   90.00
_cell.angle_beta   90.00
_cell.angle_gamma   90.00
#
_symmetry.space_group_name_H-M   'P 1'
#
loop_
_entity.id
_entity.type
_entity.pdbx_description
1 polymer ?
#
loop_
_entity_poly.entity_id
_entity_poly.type
_entity_poly.pdbx_seq_one_letter_code
_entity_poly.pdbx_strand_id
1 'polypeptide(L)'
;MLVYGSKDLILTGHTDSDFQTDKDARKSTSGSVITLNGGAVVWRSIKQSCIVDSTMKVEYVAVCKAAKEALQIHENLEVINVESTLNETTILSGKS
;
A
#
# COMPACT_ATOMS: atom_id res chain seq x y z
N MET A 1 -1.81 -21.48 -1.38
CA MET A 1 -2.51 -20.31 -1.95
C MET A 1 -3.36 -19.72 -0.83
N LEU A 2 -3.03 -18.51 -0.36
CA LEU A 2 -3.84 -17.85 0.67
C LEU A 2 -5.09 -17.31 -0.04
N VAL A 3 -6.26 -17.87 0.27
CA VAL A 3 -7.53 -17.44 -0.32
C VAL A 3 -8.18 -16.46 0.64
N TYR A 4 -8.27 -15.19 0.25
CA TYR A 4 -8.90 -14.15 1.06
C TYR A 4 -10.43 -14.22 0.89
N GLY A 5 -11.09 -15.08 1.66
CA GLY A 5 -12.53 -15.33 1.58
C GLY A 5 -13.40 -14.44 2.47
N SER A 6 -13.12 -13.13 2.54
CA SER A 6 -13.87 -12.20 3.41
C SER A 6 -14.52 -11.10 2.57
N LYS A 7 -15.79 -10.81 2.87
CA LYS A 7 -16.62 -9.84 2.13
C LYS A 7 -16.16 -8.38 2.29
N ASP A 8 -15.32 -8.10 3.28
CA ASP A 8 -14.73 -6.79 3.53
C ASP A 8 -13.20 -6.91 3.58
N LEU A 9 -12.53 -6.42 2.54
CA LEU A 9 -11.08 -6.27 2.50
C LEU A 9 -10.70 -4.97 3.24
N ILE A 10 -10.10 -5.10 4.41
CA ILE A 10 -9.63 -4.01 5.25
C ILE A 10 -8.15 -3.77 4.95
N LEU A 11 -7.86 -2.65 4.30
CA LEU A 11 -6.51 -2.16 4.09
C LEU A 11 -6.10 -1.25 5.25
N THR A 12 -5.01 -1.55 5.93
CA THR A 12 -4.44 -0.72 7.01
C THR A 12 -3.01 -0.33 6.67
N GLY A 13 -2.68 0.95 6.82
CA GLY A 13 -1.35 1.49 6.54
C GLY A 13 -0.73 2.13 7.77
N HIS A 14 0.55 1.84 7.99
CA HIS A 14 1.39 2.48 9.00
C HIS A 14 2.57 3.15 8.30
N THR A 15 2.96 4.32 8.80
CA THR A 15 4.09 5.07 8.27
C THR A 15 4.98 5.54 9.39
N ASP A 16 6.28 5.52 9.12
CA ASP A 16 7.30 6.08 9.98
C ASP A 16 8.23 6.96 9.15
N SER A 17 8.91 7.90 9.79
CA SER A 17 9.88 8.72 9.09
C SER A 17 10.97 9.25 10.00
N ASP A 18 12.17 9.36 9.45
CA ASP A 18 13.34 9.84 10.15
C ASP A 18 14.00 10.99 9.38
N PHE A 19 14.26 12.09 10.08
CA PHE A 19 14.67 13.37 9.51
C PHE A 19 16.19 13.49 9.39
N GLN A 20 16.67 13.73 8.16
CA GLN A 20 18.09 13.97 7.86
C GLN A 20 19.04 12.90 8.45
N THR A 21 18.59 11.65 8.50
CA THR A 21 19.38 10.50 8.96
C THR A 21 20.68 10.33 8.15
N ASP A 22 20.63 10.68 6.86
CA ASP A 22 21.81 10.73 6.01
C ASP A 22 22.60 12.01 6.29
N LYS A 23 23.73 11.90 6.99
CA LYS A 23 24.58 13.04 7.35
C LYS A 23 25.25 13.71 6.15
N ASP A 24 25.51 12.95 5.10
CA ASP A 24 26.21 13.44 3.90
C ASP A 24 25.23 14.13 2.96
N ALA A 25 24.09 13.50 2.68
CA ALA A 25 23.09 14.04 1.76
C ALA A 25 22.00 14.88 2.43
N ARG A 26 21.95 14.91 3.78
CA ARG A 26 20.85 15.50 4.58
C ARG A 26 19.47 15.01 4.15
N LYS A 27 19.41 13.77 3.67
CA LYS A 27 18.17 13.13 3.20
C LYS A 27 17.51 12.37 4.34
N SER A 28 16.19 12.51 4.39
CA SER A 28 15.34 11.80 5.33
C SER A 28 14.99 10.41 4.82
N THR A 29 14.52 9.53 5.71
CA THR A 29 14.06 8.18 5.38
C THR A 29 12.58 8.06 5.68
N SER A 30 11.83 7.35 4.85
CA SER A 30 10.41 7.05 5.06
C SER A 30 10.19 5.55 5.08
N GLY A 31 9.50 5.06 6.10
CA GLY A 31 9.01 3.70 6.23
C GLY A 31 7.51 3.61 5.96
N SER A 32 7.07 2.55 5.30
CA SER A 32 5.67 2.18 5.16
C SER A 32 5.47 0.68 5.39
N VAL A 33 4.38 0.34 6.08
CA VAL A 33 3.86 -1.02 6.19
C VAL A 33 2.38 -0.98 5.87
N ILE A 34 1.95 -1.76 4.89
CA ILE A 34 0.53 -1.88 4.52
C ILE A 34 0.12 -3.32 4.72
N THR A 35 -0.97 -3.54 5.45
CA THR A 35 -1.55 -4.85 5.70
C THR A 35 -2.92 -4.97 5.07
N LEU A 36 -3.19 -6.11 4.45
CA LEU A 36 -4.52 -6.51 3.99
C LEU A 36 -5.05 -7.54 4.99
N ASN A 37 -6.07 -7.13 5.77
CA ASN A 37 -6.70 -7.91 6.82
C ASN A 37 -5.69 -8.65 7.72
N GLY A 38 -4.72 -7.90 8.23
CA GLY A 38 -3.67 -8.38 9.13
C GLY A 38 -2.45 -9.02 8.45
N GLY A 39 -2.50 -9.34 7.15
CA GLY A 39 -1.34 -9.82 6.40
C GLY A 39 -0.55 -8.66 5.76
N ALA A 40 0.75 -8.55 6.01
CA ALA A 40 1.57 -7.52 5.37
C ALA A 40 1.69 -7.76 3.85
N VAL A 41 1.27 -6.77 3.06
CA VAL A 41 1.35 -6.76 1.59
C VAL A 41 2.41 -5.78 1.07
N VAL A 42 2.74 -4.76 1.86
CA VAL A 42 3.86 -3.85 1.60
C VAL A 42 4.68 -3.69 2.88
N TRP A 43 6.00 -3.79 2.73
CA TRP A 43 6.97 -3.36 3.71
C TRP A 43 8.09 -2.64 2.97
N ARG A 44 8.33 -1.38 3.32
CA ARG A 44 9.30 -0.55 2.60
C ARG A 44 9.96 0.46 3.53
N SER A 45 11.25 0.70 3.28
CA SER A 45 12.00 1.81 3.87
C SER A 45 12.83 2.46 2.75
N ILE A 46 12.57 3.74 2.47
CA ILE A 46 13.15 4.47 1.33
C ILE A 46 13.73 5.80 1.77
N LYS A 47 14.98 6.06 1.36
CA LYS A 47 15.58 7.39 1.43
C LYS A 47 14.81 8.35 0.50
N GLN A 48 14.34 9.46 1.04
CA GLN A 48 13.61 10.47 0.28
C GLN A 48 14.50 11.07 -0.82
N SER A 49 13.91 11.28 -1.99
CA SER A 49 14.63 11.84 -3.15
C SER A 49 14.97 13.32 -2.96
N CYS A 50 14.06 14.07 -2.31
CA CYS A 50 14.25 15.47 -1.94
C CYS A 50 14.80 15.61 -0.52
N ILE A 51 15.52 16.72 -0.30
CA ILE A 51 15.85 17.20 1.03
C ILE A 51 14.66 18.01 1.53
N VAL A 52 14.27 17.78 2.77
CA VAL A 52 13.17 18.49 3.44
C VAL A 52 13.73 19.17 4.68
N ASP A 53 13.22 20.36 4.96
CA ASP A 53 13.78 21.24 5.99
C ASP A 53 13.06 21.15 7.35
N SER A 54 12.14 20.21 7.50
CA SER A 54 11.41 20.01 8.77
C SER A 54 10.92 18.57 8.90
N THR A 55 10.95 18.04 10.12
CA THR A 55 10.39 16.72 10.48
C THR A 55 8.93 16.57 10.03
N MET A 56 8.09 17.60 10.21
CA MET A 56 6.68 17.56 9.79
C MET A 56 6.55 17.31 8.28
N LYS A 57 7.43 17.91 7.48
CA LYS A 57 7.42 17.71 6.02
C LYS A 57 7.86 16.29 5.66
N VAL A 58 8.78 15.69 6.42
CA VAL A 58 9.18 14.30 6.21
C VAL A 58 8.03 13.35 6.48
N GLU A 59 7.36 13.52 7.62
CA GLU A 59 6.20 12.71 8.02
C GLU A 59 5.10 12.82 6.98
N TYR A 60 4.80 14.04 6.53
CA TYR A 60 3.83 14.28 5.46
C TYR A 60 4.20 13.53 4.17
N VAL A 61 5.46 13.60 3.73
CA VAL A 61 5.93 12.86 2.54
C VAL A 61 5.81 11.34 2.73
N ALA A 62 6.11 10.82 3.93
CA ALA A 62 5.96 9.40 4.24
C ALA A 62 4.50 8.95 4.13
N VAL A 63 3.58 9.71 4.75
CA VAL A 63 2.13 9.47 4.68
C VAL A 63 1.62 9.53 3.25
N CYS A 64 1.99 10.55 2.47
CA CYS A 64 1.56 10.67 1.07
C CYS A 64 2.03 9.50 0.20
N LYS A 65 3.26 9.02 0.41
CA LYS A 65 3.78 7.85 -0.32
C LYS A 65 3.01 6.58 0.03
N ALA A 66 2.78 6.34 1.32
CA ALA A 66 2.04 5.17 1.76
C ALA A 66 0.57 5.22 1.32
N ALA A 67 -0.07 6.41 1.34
CA ALA A 67 -1.42 6.59 0.84
C ALA A 67 -1.52 6.29 -0.66
N LYS A 68 -0.54 6.72 -1.46
CA LYS A 68 -0.47 6.39 -2.88
C LYS A 68 -0.31 4.89 -3.12
N GLU A 69 0.56 4.22 -2.36
CA GLU A 69 0.74 2.76 -2.43
C GLU A 69 -0.56 2.03 -2.03
N ALA A 70 -1.25 2.50 -0.99
CA ALA A 70 -2.51 1.94 -0.53
C ALA A 70 -3.63 2.08 -1.58
N LEU A 71 -3.76 3.24 -2.22
CA LEU A 71 -4.72 3.47 -3.31
C LEU A 71 -4.47 2.53 -4.49
N GLN A 72 -3.20 2.38 -4.90
CA GLN A 72 -2.85 1.46 -5.99
C GLN A 72 -3.22 0.01 -5.65
N ILE A 73 -3.04 -0.42 -4.41
CA ILE A 73 -3.45 -1.75 -3.96
C ILE A 73 -4.97 -1.90 -3.98
N HIS A 74 -5.69 -0.89 -3.50
CA HIS A 74 -7.15 -0.87 -3.51
C HIS A 74 -7.71 -1.02 -4.93
N GLU A 75 -7.23 -0.20 -5.87
CA GLU A 75 -7.63 -0.26 -7.29
C GLU A 75 -7.36 -1.65 -7.89
N ASN A 76 -6.19 -2.23 -7.63
CA ASN A 76 -5.84 -3.56 -8.12
C ASN A 76 -6.73 -4.66 -7.53
N LEU A 77 -7.10 -4.57 -6.25
CA LEU A 77 -7.98 -5.53 -5.59
C LEU A 77 -9.40 -5.46 -6.16
N GLU A 78 -9.90 -4.26 -6.45
CA GLU A 78 -11.20 -4.08 -7.11
C GLU A 78 -11.23 -4.73 -8.50
N VAL A 79 -10.18 -4.53 -9.31
CA VAL A 79 -10.09 -5.16 -10.65
C VAL A 79 -10.13 -6.69 -10.56
N ILE A 80 -9.34 -7.28 -9.64
CA ILE A 80 -9.30 -8.74 -9.48
C ILE A 80 -10.66 -9.28 -9.02
N ASN A 81 -11.35 -8.58 -8.12
CA ASN A 81 -12.67 -8.99 -7.63
C ASN A 81 -13.74 -8.92 -8.72
N VAL A 82 -13.64 -7.94 -9.62
CA VAL A 82 -14.52 -7.83 -10.80
C VAL A 82 -14.25 -8.97 -11.78
N GLU A 83 -13.00 -9.28 -12.10
CA GLU A 83 -12.66 -10.39 -13.00
C GLU A 83 -13.08 -11.75 -12.44
N SER A 84 -12.95 -11.98 -11.13
CA SER A 84 -13.47 -13.19 -10.49
C SER A 84 -14.99 -13.29 -10.55
N THR A 85 -15.72 -12.18 -10.43
CA THR A 85 -17.18 -12.20 -10.55
C THR A 85 -17.62 -12.51 -12.00
N LEU A 86 -16.91 -11.98 -13.00
CA LEU A 86 -17.18 -12.24 -14.42
C LEU A 86 -16.89 -13.70 -14.80
N ASN A 87 -15.82 -14.29 -14.26
CA ASN A 87 -15.46 -15.67 -14.55
C ASN A 87 -16.46 -16.67 -13.92
N GLU A 88 -16.97 -16.42 -12.71
CA GLU A 88 -18.03 -17.22 -12.09
C GLU A 88 -19.34 -17.16 -12.90
N THR A 89 -19.74 -15.96 -13.32
CA THR A 89 -20.98 -15.75 -14.10
C THR A 89 -20.94 -16.47 -15.45
N THR A 90 -19.78 -16.48 -16.11
CA THR A 90 -19.57 -17.18 -17.39
C THR A 90 -19.66 -18.70 -17.23
N ILE A 91 -19.10 -19.26 -16.16
CA ILE A 91 -19.17 -20.70 -15.87
C ILE A 91 -20.62 -21.14 -15.57
N LEU A 92 -21.41 -20.29 -14.93
CA LEU A 92 -22.83 -20.57 -14.66
C LEU A 92 -23.71 -20.49 -15.92
N SER A 93 -23.38 -19.63 -16.89
CA SER A 93 -24.10 -19.54 -18.18
C SER A 93 -23.82 -20.69 -19.15
N GLY A 94 -22.71 -21.42 -18.97
CA GLY A 94 -22.32 -22.56 -19.82
C GLY A 94 -22.84 -23.94 -19.37
N LYS A 95 -23.61 -23.99 -18.28
CA LYS A 95 -24.31 -25.20 -17.80
C LYS A 95 -25.82 -25.05 -17.98
N SER A 96 -26.30 -25.14 -19.22
CA SER A 96 -27.70 -25.35 -19.55
C SER A 96 -27.83 -26.26 -20.75
#